data_AF-A0A7C4EDG5-F1
#
_entry.id   AF-A0A7C4EDG5-F1
#
_cell.length_a   1.000
_cell.length_b   1.000
_cell.length_c   1.000
_cell.angle_alpha   90.00
_cell.angle_beta   90.00
_cell.angle_gamma   90.00
#
_symmetry.space_group_name_H-M   'P 1'
#
loop_
_entity.id
_entity.type
_entity.pdbx_description
1 polymer ?
#
loop_
_entity_poly.entity_id
_entity_poly.type
_entity_poly.pdbx_seq_one_letter_code
_entity_poly.pdbx_strand_id
1 'polypeptide(L)'
;MNHAVIITILVLPAVASVGSAQTTRPALRIALAGDSTVADTSGWGAGFAARLRDDVQCLNFAQGGRSTKSFRDEGHWAKVLAAKPDHVLIQFGHNDQPGKGRERETDAATTYRDNLRAMIDEARAAGIKPVLVTPLERRRWTEWHTIRPTLEAYAEAVRRVAAERKVPLIDLHAKSIDVYESLGPDGCGLIEPPDDRTHLNAAGGAMFGSRVEDELRRVVPELERYRRPYSPPTTRPVAATAPAASRPATAVAATQAASRGARTITVAADGNGDYRTVQEAIAAAPDNNSDRTTIRIRPGKYFGQIVVPRHKPNISFIGDHHLTTSLTYALNVQDPIPPNVLRGMNGIGVVVLGDGFRAENITFSNTSGDHGQALALRLQGDRAVLRDCNLLGWQDTLRSQAGRHYFRDCYIDGRVDFIYGAGTAVFDGCIVHSKNGGYITAASTPENQPFGFVFLDCRLTGDGDKAYLGRPWRPFAAVAFIRCQMGDHIRPEGWHNWGKVENEKTARYAEYQCTGPGANRAGRVPWSRELRDSEAKQYTIRNILGGADDWDPTAE
;
A
#
# COMPACT_ATOMS: atom_id res chain seq x y z
N MET A 1 77.78 30.14 -11.75
CA MET A 1 77.43 31.34 -12.54
C MET A 1 76.28 30.99 -13.47
N ASN A 2 75.21 31.75 -13.31
CA ASN A 2 74.14 32.13 -14.23
C ASN A 2 73.23 31.11 -14.92
N HIS A 3 71.97 31.26 -14.51
CA HIS A 3 70.70 30.83 -15.09
C HIS A 3 70.52 31.12 -16.60
N ALA A 4 69.75 30.26 -17.25
CA ALA A 4 68.78 30.69 -18.26
C ALA A 4 67.55 29.76 -18.20
N VAL A 5 66.40 30.37 -17.91
CA VAL A 5 65.07 29.76 -17.92
C VAL A 5 64.60 29.64 -19.37
N ILE A 6 64.22 28.45 -19.81
CA ILE A 6 63.51 28.24 -21.08
C ILE A 6 62.11 27.71 -20.74
N ILE A 7 61.12 28.59 -20.85
CA ILE A 7 59.70 28.24 -20.82
C ILE A 7 59.35 27.64 -22.19
N THR A 8 59.09 26.33 -22.23
CA THR A 8 58.56 25.67 -23.42
C THR A 8 57.04 25.62 -23.31
N ILE A 9 56.36 26.45 -24.08
CA ILE A 9 54.91 26.40 -24.26
C ILE A 9 54.61 25.24 -25.21
N LEU A 10 54.08 24.14 -24.69
CA LEU A 10 53.60 23.02 -25.49
C LEU A 10 52.17 23.32 -25.94
N VAL A 11 51.98 23.69 -27.21
CA VAL A 11 50.66 23.78 -27.84
C VAL A 11 50.23 22.36 -28.22
N LEU A 12 49.32 21.78 -27.44
CA LEU A 12 48.63 20.53 -27.79
C LEU A 12 47.47 20.84 -28.74
N PRO A 13 47.36 20.20 -29.91
CA PRO A 13 46.19 20.35 -30.75
C PRO A 13 45.00 19.62 -30.09
N ALA A 14 43.93 20.37 -29.84
CA ALA A 14 42.67 19.83 -29.37
C ALA A 14 42.05 18.95 -30.45
N VAL A 15 42.17 17.63 -30.30
CA VAL A 15 41.36 16.67 -31.05
C VAL A 15 39.97 16.69 -30.42
N ALA A 16 39.05 17.42 -31.02
CA ALA A 16 37.64 17.34 -30.69
C ALA A 16 37.13 15.94 -31.06
N SER A 17 37.04 15.05 -30.07
CA SER A 17 36.29 13.80 -30.21
C SER A 17 34.81 14.16 -30.35
N VAL A 18 34.33 14.22 -31.59
CA VAL A 18 32.90 14.21 -31.89
C VAL A 18 32.40 12.82 -31.51
N GLY A 19 32.05 12.64 -30.24
CA GLY A 19 31.29 11.48 -29.79
C GLY A 19 29.95 11.53 -30.49
N SER A 20 29.75 10.67 -31.48
CA SER A 20 28.42 10.41 -32.03
C SER A 20 27.58 9.82 -30.91
N ALA A 21 26.74 10.64 -30.27
CA ALA A 21 25.65 10.15 -29.46
C ALA A 21 24.69 9.41 -30.41
N GLN A 22 24.92 8.10 -30.60
CA GLN A 22 23.91 7.22 -31.15
C GLN A 22 22.73 7.26 -30.19
N THR A 23 21.69 8.01 -30.55
CA THR A 23 20.42 8.01 -29.86
C THR A 23 19.78 6.65 -30.11
N THR A 24 20.11 5.68 -29.25
CA THR A 24 19.46 4.38 -29.23
C THR A 24 17.96 4.58 -29.13
N ARG A 25 17.20 4.03 -30.09
CA ARG A 25 15.73 4.07 -30.08
C ARG A 25 15.25 3.57 -28.69
N PRO A 26 14.30 4.27 -28.04
CA PRO A 26 13.81 3.86 -26.74
C PRO A 26 13.27 2.42 -26.79
N ALA A 27 13.45 1.69 -25.69
CA ALA A 27 13.01 0.29 -25.57
C ALA A 27 11.48 0.15 -25.54
N LEU A 28 10.78 1.22 -25.20
CA LEU A 28 9.32 1.32 -25.16
C LEU A 28 8.88 2.77 -25.33
N ARG A 29 7.80 3.02 -26.06
CA ARG A 29 7.13 4.32 -26.21
C ARG A 29 5.71 4.23 -25.68
N ILE A 30 5.37 5.04 -24.68
CA ILE A 30 4.03 5.13 -24.11
C ILE A 30 3.48 6.52 -24.41
N ALA A 31 2.33 6.61 -25.07
CA ALA A 31 1.62 7.88 -25.25
C ALA A 31 0.53 8.07 -24.19
N LEU A 32 0.33 9.31 -23.77
CA LEU A 32 -0.80 9.71 -22.95
C LEU A 32 -1.74 10.58 -23.79
N ALA A 33 -3.01 10.21 -23.86
CA ALA A 33 -4.06 10.97 -24.53
C ALA A 33 -5.15 11.33 -23.51
N GLY A 34 -5.39 12.62 -23.32
CA GLY A 34 -6.40 13.04 -22.36
C GLY A 34 -6.64 14.53 -22.24
N ASP A 35 -7.42 14.88 -21.23
CA ASP A 35 -7.74 16.26 -20.85
C ASP A 35 -6.69 16.84 -19.87
N SER A 36 -7.00 17.99 -19.25
CA SER A 36 -6.09 18.66 -18.32
C SER A 36 -5.68 17.81 -17.11
N THR A 37 -6.47 16.80 -16.71
CA THR A 37 -6.12 15.92 -15.59
C THR A 37 -5.04 14.88 -15.92
N VAL A 38 -4.62 14.80 -17.19
CA VAL A 38 -3.48 13.99 -17.67
C VAL A 38 -2.27 14.87 -18.03
N ALA A 39 -2.47 16.18 -18.21
CA ALA A 39 -1.41 17.10 -18.64
C ALA A 39 -0.25 17.19 -17.62
N ASP A 40 0.94 17.55 -18.09
CA ASP A 40 2.15 17.57 -17.26
C ASP A 40 2.13 18.64 -16.15
N THR A 41 1.39 19.73 -16.37
CA THR A 41 1.38 20.89 -15.45
C THR A 41 0.19 20.91 -14.50
N SER A 42 -0.85 20.14 -14.77
CA SER A 42 -2.12 20.19 -14.02
C SER A 42 -2.75 18.81 -13.77
N GLY A 43 -2.09 17.74 -14.21
CA GLY A 43 -2.56 16.37 -14.13
C GLY A 43 -1.48 15.42 -13.62
N TRP A 44 -1.71 14.12 -13.81
CA TRP A 44 -0.79 13.07 -13.33
C TRP A 44 0.33 12.71 -14.32
N GLY A 45 0.32 13.25 -15.55
CA GLY A 45 1.20 12.81 -16.64
C GLY A 45 2.69 12.92 -16.34
N ALA A 46 3.14 14.06 -15.80
CA ALA A 46 4.53 14.25 -15.40
C ALA A 46 4.95 13.29 -14.28
N GLY A 47 4.05 13.07 -13.32
CA GLY A 47 4.27 12.12 -12.23
C GLY A 47 4.40 10.68 -12.74
N PHE A 48 3.58 10.28 -13.71
CA PHE A 48 3.67 8.96 -14.35
C PHE A 48 5.00 8.81 -15.11
N ALA A 49 5.38 9.81 -15.91
CA ALA A 49 6.63 9.77 -16.67
C ALA A 49 7.86 9.61 -15.76
N ALA A 50 7.87 10.25 -14.57
CA ALA A 50 8.96 10.17 -13.61
C ALA A 50 9.19 8.76 -13.02
N ARG A 51 8.21 7.86 -13.13
CA ARG A 51 8.28 6.47 -12.63
C ARG A 51 8.90 5.50 -13.63
N LEU A 52 8.93 5.88 -14.90
CA LEU A 52 9.45 5.06 -15.99
C LEU A 52 10.98 5.12 -16.05
N ARG A 53 11.62 4.02 -16.46
CA ARG A 53 13.06 3.97 -16.71
C ARG A 53 13.51 4.94 -17.79
N ASP A 54 14.81 5.28 -17.78
CA ASP A 54 15.40 6.23 -18.72
C ASP A 54 15.34 5.76 -20.20
N ASP A 55 15.16 4.45 -20.45
CA ASP A 55 14.99 3.88 -21.79
C ASP A 55 13.54 3.75 -22.25
N VAL A 56 12.58 4.25 -21.47
CA VAL A 56 11.16 4.34 -21.82
C VAL A 56 10.82 5.79 -22.15
N GLN A 57 10.27 6.02 -23.33
CA GLN A 57 9.82 7.35 -23.75
C GLN A 57 8.34 7.54 -23.44
N CYS A 58 8.01 8.51 -22.58
CA CYS A 58 6.63 8.97 -22.37
C CYS A 58 6.34 10.16 -23.29
N LEU A 59 5.26 10.07 -24.08
CA LEU A 59 4.81 11.11 -25.01
C LEU A 59 3.45 11.64 -24.54
N ASN A 60 3.43 12.75 -23.82
CA ASN A 60 2.18 13.32 -23.33
C ASN A 60 1.53 14.24 -24.38
N PHE A 61 0.39 13.81 -24.93
CA PHE A 61 -0.42 14.58 -25.87
C PHE A 61 -1.65 15.20 -25.22
N ALA A 62 -1.80 15.10 -23.90
CA ALA A 62 -2.95 15.61 -23.19
C ALA A 62 -3.09 17.12 -23.39
N GLN A 63 -4.32 17.57 -23.66
CA GLN A 63 -4.61 18.96 -23.95
C GLN A 63 -5.73 19.47 -23.04
N GLY A 64 -5.41 20.52 -22.27
CA GLY A 64 -6.37 21.14 -21.37
C GLY A 64 -7.63 21.65 -22.10
N GLY A 65 -8.78 21.45 -21.47
CA GLY A 65 -10.08 21.89 -21.97
C GLY A 65 -10.67 21.04 -23.10
N ARG A 66 -10.02 19.95 -23.52
CA ARG A 66 -10.51 19.06 -24.59
C ARG A 66 -11.32 17.91 -24.03
N SER A 67 -12.34 17.50 -24.78
CA SER A 67 -13.15 16.30 -24.57
C SER A 67 -12.74 15.20 -25.55
N THR A 68 -13.33 14.01 -25.45
CA THR A 68 -13.12 12.97 -26.47
C THR A 68 -13.46 13.45 -27.88
N LYS A 69 -14.50 14.28 -28.02
CA LYS A 69 -14.93 14.87 -29.30
C LYS A 69 -13.93 15.91 -29.79
N SER A 70 -13.70 16.96 -29.01
CA SER A 70 -12.89 18.09 -29.49
C SER A 70 -11.43 17.70 -29.69
N PHE A 71 -10.90 16.76 -28.89
CA PHE A 71 -9.56 16.20 -29.09
C PHE A 71 -9.40 15.49 -30.45
N ARG A 72 -10.46 14.85 -30.95
CA ARG A 72 -10.49 14.22 -32.27
C ARG A 72 -10.67 15.26 -33.37
N ASP A 73 -11.67 16.14 -33.23
CA ASP A 73 -12.00 17.16 -34.23
C ASP A 73 -10.84 18.13 -34.49
N GLU A 74 -10.08 18.47 -33.45
CA GLU A 74 -8.90 19.35 -33.53
C GLU A 74 -7.62 18.63 -33.99
N GLY A 75 -7.70 17.33 -34.31
CA GLY A 75 -6.59 16.54 -34.85
C GLY A 75 -5.52 16.12 -33.84
N HIS A 76 -5.76 16.27 -32.53
CA HIS A 76 -4.80 15.80 -31.51
C HIS A 76 -4.68 14.27 -31.50
N TRP A 77 -5.80 13.56 -31.69
CA TRP A 77 -5.76 12.09 -31.81
C TRP A 77 -4.93 11.61 -33.00
N ALA A 78 -5.02 12.29 -34.15
CA ALA A 78 -4.20 11.98 -35.31
C ALA A 78 -2.69 12.13 -35.02
N LYS A 79 -2.29 13.10 -34.18
CA LYS A 79 -0.90 13.27 -33.73
C LYS A 79 -0.43 12.11 -32.85
N VAL A 80 -1.30 11.60 -31.97
CA VAL A 80 -1.00 10.40 -31.15
C VAL A 80 -0.70 9.20 -32.04
N LEU A 81 -1.57 8.92 -33.04
CA LEU A 81 -1.37 7.83 -33.98
C LEU A 81 -0.09 8.00 -34.81
N ALA A 82 0.16 9.22 -35.30
CA ALA A 82 1.35 9.53 -36.10
C ALA A 82 2.67 9.33 -35.33
N ALA A 83 2.65 9.46 -34.00
CA ALA A 83 3.81 9.24 -33.15
C ALA A 83 4.18 7.76 -32.97
N LYS A 84 3.31 6.82 -33.41
CA LYS A 84 3.51 5.36 -33.36
C LYS A 84 4.07 4.86 -32.02
N PRO A 85 3.39 5.15 -30.89
CA PRO A 85 3.75 4.58 -29.59
C PRO A 85 3.45 3.07 -29.56
N ASP A 86 4.07 2.33 -28.65
CA ASP A 86 3.74 0.92 -28.42
C ASP A 86 2.43 0.77 -27.63
N HIS A 87 2.22 1.66 -26.65
CA HIS A 87 1.01 1.73 -25.83
C HIS A 87 0.44 3.16 -25.80
N VAL A 88 -0.88 3.27 -25.65
CA VAL A 88 -1.55 4.56 -25.39
C VAL A 88 -2.50 4.45 -24.21
N LEU A 89 -2.32 5.32 -23.21
CA LEU A 89 -3.27 5.50 -22.11
C LEU A 89 -4.26 6.58 -22.48
N ILE A 90 -5.56 6.29 -22.41
CA ILE A 90 -6.65 7.17 -22.83
C ILE A 90 -7.52 7.52 -21.62
N GLN A 91 -7.56 8.81 -21.25
CA GLN A 91 -8.39 9.31 -20.15
C GLN A 91 -9.10 10.62 -20.54
N PHE A 92 -10.42 10.62 -20.48
CA PHE A 92 -11.26 11.80 -20.70
C PHE A 92 -12.48 11.77 -19.77
N GLY A 93 -13.29 12.81 -19.78
CA GLY A 93 -14.54 12.86 -19.01
C GLY A 93 -14.83 14.24 -18.43
N HIS A 94 -13.82 15.03 -18.07
CA HIS A 94 -14.05 16.33 -17.40
C HIS A 94 -14.68 17.37 -18.31
N ASN A 95 -14.28 17.39 -19.58
CA ASN A 95 -14.78 18.33 -20.59
C ASN A 95 -15.87 17.71 -21.47
N ASP A 96 -16.14 16.42 -21.30
CA ASP A 96 -17.23 15.71 -21.93
C ASP A 96 -18.58 15.98 -21.24
N GLN A 97 -18.55 16.33 -19.94
CA GLN A 97 -19.74 16.60 -19.14
C GLN A 97 -20.64 17.71 -19.71
N PRO A 98 -21.96 17.67 -19.44
CA PRO A 98 -22.86 18.76 -19.78
C PRO A 98 -22.38 20.12 -19.25
N GLY A 99 -22.67 21.20 -19.99
CA GLY A 99 -22.29 22.58 -19.65
C GLY A 99 -20.89 23.03 -20.11
N LYS A 100 -20.26 22.32 -21.06
CA LYS A 100 -18.97 22.64 -21.69
C LYS A 100 -19.08 23.24 -23.10
N GLY A 101 -20.29 23.36 -23.65
CA GLY A 101 -20.58 23.82 -25.00
C GLY A 101 -20.64 22.67 -26.02
N ARG A 102 -21.49 22.82 -27.05
CA ARG A 102 -21.77 21.82 -28.08
C ARG A 102 -20.53 21.24 -28.78
N GLU A 103 -19.46 22.01 -28.85
CA GLU A 103 -18.19 21.59 -29.49
C GLU A 103 -17.42 20.57 -28.65
N ARG A 104 -17.69 20.49 -27.33
CA ARG A 104 -16.96 19.64 -26.39
C ARG A 104 -17.83 18.58 -25.73
N GLU A 105 -19.05 18.93 -25.34
CA GLU A 105 -19.91 18.01 -24.60
C GLU A 105 -20.18 16.72 -25.37
N THR A 106 -20.11 15.60 -24.66
CA THR A 106 -20.49 14.27 -25.16
C THR A 106 -21.35 13.56 -24.13
N ASP A 107 -22.35 12.84 -24.59
CA ASP A 107 -23.24 12.08 -23.73
C ASP A 107 -22.55 10.78 -23.30
N ALA A 108 -22.50 10.52 -21.99
CA ALA A 108 -21.79 9.39 -21.41
C ALA A 108 -22.31 8.03 -21.92
N ALA A 109 -23.61 7.92 -22.23
CA ALA A 109 -24.22 6.67 -22.68
C ALA A 109 -24.03 6.41 -24.18
N THR A 110 -23.82 7.47 -24.98
CA THR A 110 -23.76 7.42 -26.45
C THR A 110 -22.43 7.97 -26.97
N THR A 111 -22.36 9.26 -27.31
CA THR A 111 -21.27 9.85 -28.10
C THR A 111 -19.91 9.75 -27.43
N TYR A 112 -19.84 9.80 -26.09
CA TYR A 112 -18.60 9.56 -25.35
C TYR A 112 -18.06 8.14 -25.57
N ARG A 113 -18.92 7.13 -25.43
CA ARG A 113 -18.56 5.73 -25.64
C ARG A 113 -18.17 5.45 -27.08
N ASP A 114 -18.89 6.03 -28.03
CA ASP A 114 -18.60 5.85 -29.45
C ASP A 114 -17.24 6.45 -29.82
N ASN A 115 -16.89 7.62 -29.26
CA ASN A 115 -15.55 8.17 -29.41
C ASN A 115 -14.46 7.28 -28.81
N LEU A 116 -14.66 6.75 -27.59
CA LEU A 116 -13.69 5.84 -26.97
C LEU A 116 -13.50 4.56 -27.80
N ARG A 117 -14.58 3.96 -28.31
CA ARG A 117 -14.52 2.79 -29.20
C ARG A 117 -13.73 3.11 -30.47
N ALA A 118 -14.02 4.24 -31.11
CA ALA A 118 -13.29 4.67 -32.31
C ALA A 118 -11.79 4.87 -32.03
N MET A 119 -11.42 5.53 -30.93
CA MET A 119 -10.02 5.67 -30.54
C MET A 119 -9.33 4.31 -30.32
N ILE A 120 -10.00 3.36 -29.66
CA ILE A 120 -9.47 2.00 -29.46
C ILE A 120 -9.25 1.28 -30.79
N ASP A 121 -10.26 1.31 -31.66
CA ASP A 121 -10.24 0.60 -32.95
C ASP A 121 -9.16 1.19 -33.87
N GLU A 122 -9.01 2.51 -33.89
CA GLU A 122 -7.97 3.23 -34.64
C GLU A 122 -6.55 2.98 -34.08
N ALA A 123 -6.39 2.97 -32.75
CA ALA A 123 -5.10 2.62 -32.13
C ALA A 123 -4.68 1.21 -32.52
N ARG A 124 -5.59 0.23 -32.43
CA ARG A 124 -5.34 -1.16 -32.84
C ARG A 124 -5.00 -1.28 -34.32
N ALA A 125 -5.73 -0.56 -35.18
CA ALA A 125 -5.43 -0.53 -36.62
C ALA A 125 -4.03 0.04 -36.93
N ALA A 126 -3.53 0.96 -36.09
CA ALA A 126 -2.18 1.49 -36.17
C ALA A 126 -1.11 0.61 -35.47
N GLY A 127 -1.49 -0.56 -34.93
CA GLY A 127 -0.59 -1.45 -34.20
C GLY A 127 -0.26 -1.00 -32.76
N ILE A 128 -1.01 -0.05 -32.22
CA ILE A 128 -0.83 0.53 -30.88
C ILE A 128 -1.73 -0.22 -29.88
N LYS A 129 -1.21 -0.54 -28.70
CA LYS A 129 -1.99 -1.19 -27.63
C LYS A 129 -2.70 -0.15 -26.73
N PRO A 130 -4.03 -0.01 -26.78
CA PRO A 130 -4.74 0.93 -25.93
C PRO A 130 -4.88 0.41 -24.49
N VAL A 131 -4.92 1.33 -23.55
CA VAL A 131 -5.30 1.14 -22.14
C VAL A 131 -6.27 2.26 -21.78
N LEU A 132 -7.41 1.92 -21.20
CA LEU A 132 -8.36 2.94 -20.75
C LEU A 132 -8.09 3.31 -19.29
N VAL A 133 -8.26 4.58 -18.96
CA VAL A 133 -8.18 5.10 -17.60
C VAL A 133 -9.48 5.85 -17.30
N THR A 134 -10.16 5.51 -16.21
CA THR A 134 -11.36 6.25 -15.79
C THR A 134 -10.97 7.68 -15.38
N PRO A 135 -11.87 8.69 -15.53
CA PRO A 135 -11.54 10.05 -15.14
C PRO A 135 -11.28 10.15 -13.64
N LEU A 136 -10.18 10.82 -13.27
CA LEU A 136 -9.90 11.27 -11.91
C LEU A 136 -11.13 12.01 -11.34
N GLU A 137 -11.62 11.67 -10.14
CA GLU A 137 -12.76 12.37 -9.56
C GLU A 137 -12.34 13.76 -9.04
N ARG A 138 -13.32 14.67 -8.92
CA ARG A 138 -13.16 15.97 -8.30
C ARG A 138 -13.29 15.89 -6.80
N ARG A 139 -12.58 16.80 -6.12
CA ARG A 139 -12.59 16.92 -4.66
C ARG A 139 -13.79 17.75 -4.20
N ARG A 140 -14.99 17.26 -4.52
CA ARG A 140 -16.28 17.85 -4.11
C ARG A 140 -16.81 17.08 -2.92
N TRP A 141 -16.98 17.76 -1.80
CA TRP A 141 -17.33 17.14 -0.53
C TRP A 141 -18.82 17.27 -0.24
N THR A 142 -19.38 16.25 0.42
CA THR A 142 -20.65 16.34 1.12
C THR A 142 -20.46 17.01 2.48
N GLU A 143 -21.56 17.34 3.16
CA GLU A 143 -21.54 17.79 4.56
C GLU A 143 -21.03 16.71 5.53
N TRP A 144 -20.89 15.47 5.07
CA TRP A 144 -20.45 14.30 5.84
C TRP A 144 -18.98 13.94 5.61
N HIS A 145 -18.21 14.83 4.98
CA HIS A 145 -16.80 14.60 4.64
C HIS A 145 -16.58 13.32 3.83
N THR A 146 -17.49 13.04 2.91
CA THR A 146 -17.32 12.04 1.84
C THR A 146 -17.30 12.73 0.48
N ILE A 147 -16.70 12.08 -0.52
CA ILE A 147 -16.70 12.62 -1.88
C ILE A 147 -18.09 12.46 -2.49
N ARG A 148 -18.58 13.53 -3.12
CA ARG A 148 -19.75 13.53 -3.99
C ARG A 148 -19.27 13.23 -5.41
N PRO A 149 -19.49 12.02 -5.95
CA PRO A 149 -19.05 11.69 -7.30
C PRO A 149 -19.76 12.59 -8.31
N THR A 150 -18.99 13.22 -9.19
CA THR A 150 -19.50 14.06 -10.27
C THR A 150 -19.23 13.45 -11.63
N LEU A 151 -18.36 12.44 -11.72
CA LEU A 151 -17.91 11.82 -12.97
C LEU A 151 -18.31 10.35 -13.09
N GLU A 152 -19.13 9.82 -12.18
CA GLU A 152 -19.51 8.39 -12.14
C GLU A 152 -20.07 7.88 -13.48
N ALA A 153 -20.96 8.64 -14.13
CA ALA A 153 -21.52 8.24 -15.43
C ALA A 153 -20.44 8.05 -16.51
N TYR A 154 -19.39 8.86 -16.49
CA TYR A 154 -18.27 8.75 -17.43
C TYR A 154 -17.30 7.64 -17.01
N ALA A 155 -17.05 7.44 -15.72
CA ALA A 155 -16.27 6.31 -15.23
C ALA A 155 -16.93 4.97 -15.58
N GLU A 156 -18.24 4.83 -15.38
CA GLU A 156 -19.03 3.68 -15.80
C GLU A 156 -19.00 3.45 -17.31
N ALA A 157 -19.07 4.53 -18.10
CA ALA A 157 -18.92 4.43 -19.55
C ALA A 157 -17.55 3.87 -19.96
N VAL A 158 -16.46 4.32 -19.33
CA VAL A 158 -15.11 3.79 -19.55
C VAL A 158 -15.03 2.31 -19.16
N ARG A 159 -15.53 1.93 -17.97
CA ARG A 159 -15.57 0.53 -17.50
C ARG A 159 -16.28 -0.39 -18.50
N ARG A 160 -17.44 0.04 -18.99
CA ARG A 160 -18.22 -0.71 -20.00
C ARG A 160 -17.46 -0.86 -21.30
N VAL A 161 -16.89 0.21 -21.85
CA VAL A 161 -16.12 0.14 -23.10
C VAL A 161 -14.88 -0.74 -22.94
N ALA A 162 -14.18 -0.67 -21.82
CA ALA A 162 -13.04 -1.55 -21.53
C ALA A 162 -13.44 -3.03 -21.56
N ALA A 163 -14.54 -3.39 -20.89
CA ALA A 163 -15.07 -4.75 -20.89
C ALA A 163 -15.53 -5.20 -22.29
N GLU A 164 -16.32 -4.37 -22.99
CA GLU A 164 -16.82 -4.65 -24.34
C GLU A 164 -15.70 -4.87 -25.35
N ARG A 165 -14.67 -4.02 -25.31
CA ARG A 165 -13.54 -4.06 -26.25
C ARG A 165 -12.38 -4.95 -25.78
N LYS A 166 -12.48 -5.54 -24.58
CA LYS A 166 -11.42 -6.32 -23.92
C LYS A 166 -10.09 -5.55 -23.89
N VAL A 167 -10.15 -4.33 -23.37
CA VAL A 167 -9.01 -3.41 -23.23
C VAL A 167 -8.64 -3.33 -21.74
N PRO A 168 -7.34 -3.35 -21.38
CA PRO A 168 -6.92 -3.14 -20.00
C PRO A 168 -7.46 -1.83 -19.43
N LEU A 169 -7.83 -1.85 -18.14
CA LEU A 169 -8.49 -0.75 -17.45
C LEU A 169 -7.74 -0.35 -16.18
N ILE A 170 -7.40 0.92 -16.06
CA ILE A 170 -6.98 1.54 -14.81
C ILE A 170 -8.16 2.33 -14.24
N ASP A 171 -8.75 1.87 -13.13
CA ASP A 171 -9.85 2.58 -12.47
C ASP A 171 -9.32 3.66 -11.51
N LEU A 172 -8.89 4.78 -12.10
CA LEU A 172 -8.37 5.93 -11.37
C LEU A 172 -9.46 6.68 -10.59
N HIS A 173 -10.71 6.65 -11.06
CA HIS A 173 -11.87 7.26 -10.43
C HIS A 173 -12.05 6.77 -8.99
N ALA A 174 -12.24 5.45 -8.82
CA ALA A 174 -12.41 4.85 -7.49
C ALA A 174 -11.18 5.10 -6.59
N LYS A 175 -9.98 4.97 -7.15
CA LYS A 175 -8.72 5.21 -6.42
C LYS A 175 -8.56 6.65 -5.95
N SER A 176 -9.04 7.60 -6.74
CA SER A 176 -8.99 9.02 -6.38
C SER A 176 -9.91 9.32 -5.20
N ILE A 177 -11.10 8.72 -5.16
CA ILE A 177 -12.01 8.84 -4.02
C ILE A 177 -11.35 8.30 -2.75
N ASP A 178 -10.78 7.10 -2.81
CA ASP A 178 -10.06 6.50 -1.66
C ASP A 178 -8.96 7.43 -1.11
N VAL A 179 -8.18 8.03 -2.00
CA VAL A 179 -7.12 8.99 -1.64
C VAL A 179 -7.70 10.24 -1.00
N TYR A 180 -8.73 10.83 -1.60
CA TYR A 180 -9.32 12.05 -1.08
C TYR A 180 -9.93 11.83 0.30
N GLU A 181 -10.70 10.77 0.48
CA GLU A 181 -11.33 10.44 1.78
C GLU A 181 -10.29 10.08 2.85
N SER A 182 -9.13 9.53 2.45
CA SER A 182 -7.99 9.31 3.36
C SER A 182 -7.29 10.62 3.77
N LEU A 183 -7.21 11.60 2.87
CA LEU A 183 -6.64 12.93 3.16
C LEU A 183 -7.62 13.80 3.97
N GLY A 184 -8.92 13.64 3.74
CA GLY A 184 -9.96 14.56 4.18
C GLY A 184 -9.94 15.90 3.43
N PRO A 185 -10.91 16.79 3.71
CA PRO A 185 -11.01 18.10 3.04
C PRO A 185 -9.75 18.95 3.16
N ASP A 186 -9.19 19.06 4.37
CA ASP A 186 -8.00 19.88 4.64
C ASP A 186 -6.73 19.26 4.04
N GLY A 187 -6.61 17.93 4.11
CA GLY A 187 -5.47 17.22 3.52
C GLY A 187 -5.44 17.29 2.00
N CYS A 188 -6.59 17.42 1.34
CA CYS A 188 -6.66 17.59 -0.12
C CYS A 188 -5.99 18.88 -0.61
N GLY A 189 -5.89 19.92 0.24
CA GLY A 189 -5.13 21.14 -0.07
C GLY A 189 -3.64 20.88 -0.37
N LEU A 190 -3.10 19.73 0.05
CA LEU A 190 -1.71 19.34 -0.22
C LEU A 190 -1.49 18.89 -1.67
N ILE A 191 -2.54 18.46 -2.38
CA ILE A 191 -2.44 17.83 -3.70
C ILE A 191 -3.11 18.65 -4.82
N GLU A 192 -3.73 19.78 -4.49
CA GLU A 192 -4.43 20.63 -5.44
C GLU A 192 -3.86 22.06 -5.47
N PRO A 193 -4.06 22.80 -6.58
CA PRO A 193 -3.88 24.24 -6.61
C PRO A 193 -4.94 24.96 -5.75
N PRO A 194 -4.66 26.18 -5.23
CA PRO A 194 -5.66 26.99 -4.54
C PRO A 194 -6.94 27.14 -5.37
N ASP A 195 -8.09 26.96 -4.72
CA ASP A 195 -9.44 27.07 -5.29
C ASP A 195 -9.76 26.14 -6.48
N ASP A 196 -8.92 25.13 -6.74
CA ASP A 196 -9.09 24.19 -7.84
C ASP A 196 -9.35 22.76 -7.36
N ARG A 197 -10.61 22.32 -7.47
CA ARG A 197 -11.04 20.97 -7.06
C ARG A 197 -10.93 19.91 -8.16
N THR A 198 -10.33 20.25 -9.30
CA THR A 198 -10.18 19.34 -10.46
C THR A 198 -8.72 18.99 -10.69
N HIS A 199 -7.86 20.01 -10.83
CA HIS A 199 -6.47 19.82 -11.22
C HIS A 199 -5.58 19.43 -10.05
N LEU A 200 -4.41 18.88 -10.37
CA LEU A 200 -3.40 18.49 -9.41
C LEU A 200 -2.27 19.53 -9.40
N ASN A 201 -1.72 19.79 -8.22
CA ASN A 201 -0.42 20.45 -8.11
C ASN A 201 0.71 19.42 -8.34
N ALA A 202 1.98 19.82 -8.22
CA ALA A 202 3.12 18.92 -8.43
C ALA A 202 3.11 17.69 -7.50
N ALA A 203 2.70 17.85 -6.23
CA ALA A 203 2.61 16.76 -5.27
C ALA A 203 1.46 15.79 -5.64
N GLY A 204 0.29 16.32 -6.01
CA GLY A 204 -0.82 15.51 -6.50
C GLY A 204 -0.48 14.77 -7.80
N GLY A 205 0.20 15.43 -8.73
CA GLY A 205 0.65 14.83 -9.98
C GLY A 205 1.60 13.65 -9.75
N ALA A 206 2.58 13.79 -8.85
CA ALA A 206 3.48 12.71 -8.45
C ALA A 206 2.74 11.54 -7.75
N MET A 207 1.81 11.87 -6.85
CA MET A 207 1.00 10.90 -6.11
C MET A 207 0.16 10.02 -7.03
N PHE A 208 -0.62 10.64 -7.93
CA PHE A 208 -1.48 9.92 -8.86
C PHE A 208 -0.71 9.28 -10.01
N GLY A 209 0.37 9.92 -10.47
CA GLY A 209 1.26 9.34 -11.48
C GLY A 209 1.86 8.01 -11.04
N SER A 210 2.28 7.91 -9.78
CA SER A 210 2.77 6.65 -9.19
C SER A 210 1.69 5.55 -9.15
N ARG A 211 0.45 5.92 -8.82
CA ARG A 211 -0.68 4.99 -8.78
C ARG A 211 -1.09 4.50 -10.17
N VAL A 212 -1.08 5.38 -11.17
CA VAL A 212 -1.37 5.02 -12.56
C VAL A 212 -0.29 4.07 -13.09
N GLU A 213 0.98 4.32 -12.80
CA GLU A 213 2.08 3.44 -13.21
C GLU A 213 1.99 2.05 -12.56
N ASP A 214 1.69 2.00 -11.26
CA ASP A 214 1.46 0.75 -10.54
C ASP A 214 0.31 -0.08 -11.11
N GLU A 215 -0.84 0.56 -11.36
CA GLU A 215 -1.99 -0.13 -11.92
C GLU A 215 -1.77 -0.57 -13.37
N LEU A 216 -1.03 0.23 -14.16
CA LEU A 216 -0.67 -0.12 -15.52
C LEU A 216 0.05 -1.46 -15.56
N ARG A 217 1.02 -1.69 -14.66
CA ARG A 217 1.75 -2.97 -14.58
C ARG A 217 0.85 -4.13 -14.16
N ARG A 218 -0.13 -3.88 -13.29
CA ARG A 218 -1.09 -4.91 -12.89
C ARG A 218 -1.97 -5.36 -14.05
N VAL A 219 -2.42 -4.42 -14.89
CA VAL A 219 -3.33 -4.72 -16.01
C VAL A 219 -2.62 -4.98 -17.33
N VAL A 220 -1.31 -4.71 -17.40
CA VAL A 220 -0.41 -4.98 -18.52
C VAL A 220 0.91 -5.59 -17.97
N PRO A 221 0.90 -6.86 -17.53
CA PRO A 221 2.02 -7.47 -16.80
C PRO A 221 3.36 -7.47 -17.56
N GLU A 222 3.35 -7.44 -18.89
CA GLU A 222 4.60 -7.36 -19.67
C GLU A 222 5.39 -6.06 -19.42
N LEU A 223 4.73 -5.04 -18.84
CA LEU A 223 5.36 -3.74 -18.56
C LEU A 223 6.15 -3.71 -17.25
N GLU A 224 6.07 -4.75 -16.40
CA GLU A 224 6.79 -4.80 -15.11
C GLU A 224 8.30 -4.58 -15.26
N ARG A 225 8.92 -5.13 -16.31
CA ARG A 225 10.37 -5.02 -16.57
C ARG A 225 10.87 -3.60 -16.88
N TYR A 226 9.93 -2.68 -17.17
CA TYR A 226 10.23 -1.29 -17.53
C TYR A 226 10.06 -0.30 -16.36
N ARG A 227 9.67 -0.80 -15.18
CA ARG A 227 9.63 -0.04 -13.94
C ARG A 227 11.03 0.38 -13.52
N ARG A 228 11.20 1.60 -12.99
CA ARG A 228 12.42 1.91 -12.20
C ARG A 228 12.43 1.00 -10.97
N PRO A 229 13.51 0.25 -10.68
CA PRO A 229 13.58 -0.56 -9.48
C PRO A 229 13.16 0.25 -8.26
N TYR A 230 12.15 -0.22 -7.54
CA TYR A 230 11.82 0.38 -6.26
C TYR A 230 12.97 0.07 -5.31
N SER A 231 13.81 1.07 -5.08
CA SER A 231 14.75 1.07 -3.97
C SER A 231 13.97 1.60 -2.77
N PRO A 232 13.48 0.73 -1.86
CA PRO A 232 12.97 1.23 -0.59
C PRO A 232 14.04 2.13 0.02
N PRO A 233 13.68 3.27 0.65
CA PRO A 233 14.67 4.10 1.32
C PRO A 233 15.54 3.21 2.22
N THR A 234 16.81 3.08 1.85
CA THR A 234 17.81 2.27 2.57
C THR A 234 18.00 2.77 4.00
N THR A 235 17.56 4.01 4.24
CA THR A 235 17.54 4.65 5.53
C THR A 235 16.32 5.58 5.62
N ARG A 236 15.28 5.19 6.37
CA ARG A 236 15.01 6.06 7.52
C ARG A 236 16.30 5.96 8.33
N PRO A 237 16.94 7.06 8.79
CA PRO A 237 17.99 6.93 9.77
C PRO A 237 17.50 5.88 10.74
N VAL A 238 18.27 4.80 10.88
CA VAL A 238 18.26 4.08 12.13
C VAL A 238 18.79 5.11 13.09
N ALA A 239 17.98 6.11 13.47
CA ALA A 239 17.93 6.49 14.85
C ALA A 239 17.81 5.12 15.50
N ALA A 240 18.88 4.71 16.15
CA ALA A 240 18.80 3.74 17.19
C ALA A 240 17.75 4.32 18.16
N THR A 241 16.46 4.13 17.87
CA THR A 241 15.68 3.43 18.87
C THR A 241 16.50 2.18 19.04
N ALA A 242 17.32 2.19 20.08
CA ALA A 242 17.80 0.97 20.68
C ALA A 242 16.66 -0.06 20.59
N PRO A 243 16.94 -1.38 20.62
CA PRO A 243 15.91 -2.26 21.16
C PRO A 243 15.34 -1.52 22.37
N ALA A 244 14.03 -1.45 22.51
CA ALA A 244 13.52 -1.06 23.81
C ALA A 244 14.10 -2.13 24.74
N ALA A 245 15.31 -1.90 25.26
CA ALA A 245 15.71 -2.31 26.58
C ALA A 245 14.46 -1.97 27.34
N SER A 246 13.85 -3.00 27.94
CA SER A 246 12.82 -2.85 28.95
C SER A 246 13.19 -1.59 29.71
N ARG A 247 12.54 -0.46 29.37
CA ARG A 247 12.87 0.79 30.03
C ARG A 247 12.58 0.45 31.47
N PRO A 248 13.53 0.60 32.42
CA PRO A 248 13.14 0.51 33.81
C PRO A 248 11.95 1.46 33.92
N ALA A 249 10.86 0.97 34.51
CA ALA A 249 9.63 1.71 34.65
C ALA A 249 9.95 3.00 35.42
N THR A 250 10.38 4.06 34.71
CA THR A 250 10.29 5.41 35.21
C THR A 250 8.80 5.64 35.27
N ALA A 251 8.27 5.48 36.48
CA ALA A 251 6.89 5.70 36.82
C ALA A 251 6.52 7.14 36.45
N VAL A 252 6.13 7.35 35.19
CA VAL A 252 5.03 8.24 34.93
C VAL A 252 3.90 7.59 35.69
N ALA A 253 3.42 8.23 36.76
CA ALA A 253 2.34 7.70 37.58
C ALA A 253 1.23 7.22 36.64
N ALA A 254 1.12 5.91 36.46
CA ALA A 254 0.05 5.33 35.70
C ALA A 254 -1.19 5.63 36.54
N THR A 255 -2.03 6.55 36.07
CA THR A 255 -3.35 6.73 36.64
C THR A 255 -3.99 5.35 36.64
N GLN A 256 -4.20 4.79 37.83
CA GLN A 256 -4.60 3.40 37.98
C GLN A 256 -5.90 3.20 37.21
N ALA A 257 -5.96 2.18 36.36
CA ALA A 257 -7.17 1.89 35.60
C ALA A 257 -8.32 1.68 36.57
N ALA A 258 -9.46 2.30 36.30
CA ALA A 258 -10.64 2.25 37.15
C ALA A 258 -11.82 1.72 36.36
N SER A 259 -12.70 0.96 37.03
CA SER A 259 -13.94 0.49 36.41
C SER A 259 -14.85 1.69 36.09
N ARG A 260 -15.32 1.75 34.84
CA ARG A 260 -16.28 2.75 34.33
C ARG A 260 -17.50 2.10 33.68
N GLY A 261 -17.69 0.80 33.90
CA GLY A 261 -18.70 -0.05 33.28
C GLY A 261 -18.34 -0.46 31.86
N ALA A 262 -18.68 -1.71 31.50
CA ALA A 262 -18.65 -2.15 30.12
C ALA A 262 -19.70 -1.38 29.30
N ARG A 263 -19.40 -1.06 28.05
CA ARG A 263 -20.29 -0.30 27.17
C ARG A 263 -20.15 -0.71 25.71
N THR A 264 -21.22 -0.53 24.96
CA THR A 264 -21.22 -0.69 23.51
C THR A 264 -21.56 0.65 22.86
N ILE A 265 -20.73 1.09 21.90
CA ILE A 265 -20.92 2.28 21.08
C ILE A 265 -21.08 1.80 19.63
N THR A 266 -22.14 2.21 18.95
CA THR A 266 -22.42 1.82 17.56
C THR A 266 -21.94 2.90 16.59
N VAL A 267 -21.19 2.49 15.58
CA VAL A 267 -20.73 3.35 14.48
C VAL A 267 -21.46 2.93 13.19
N ALA A 268 -22.04 3.90 12.48
CA ALA A 268 -22.70 3.67 11.20
C ALA A 268 -22.51 4.86 10.25
N ALA A 269 -21.97 4.60 9.05
CA ALA A 269 -21.69 5.65 8.06
C ALA A 269 -22.96 6.39 7.56
N ASP A 270 -24.11 5.71 7.59
CA ASP A 270 -25.42 6.26 7.21
C ASP A 270 -26.04 7.20 8.29
N GLY A 271 -25.41 7.30 9.46
CA GLY A 271 -25.89 8.11 10.58
C GLY A 271 -26.87 7.39 11.51
N ASN A 272 -27.16 6.10 11.31
CA ASN A 272 -28.05 5.30 12.17
C ASN A 272 -27.34 4.66 13.39
N GLY A 273 -26.16 5.19 13.76
CA GLY A 273 -25.39 4.79 14.94
C GLY A 273 -25.21 5.95 15.92
N ASP A 274 -24.52 5.70 17.03
CA ASP A 274 -24.14 6.74 18.00
C ASP A 274 -23.13 7.73 17.39
N TYR A 275 -22.25 7.24 16.51
CA TYR A 275 -21.28 8.04 15.76
C TYR A 275 -21.22 7.60 14.30
N ARG A 276 -20.71 8.47 13.43
CA ARG A 276 -20.46 8.16 12.01
C ARG A 276 -19.06 7.64 11.76
N THR A 277 -18.10 8.08 12.57
CA THR A 277 -16.70 7.67 12.44
C THR A 277 -16.24 6.85 13.64
N VAL A 278 -15.27 5.96 13.40
CA VAL A 278 -14.66 5.15 14.45
C VAL A 278 -13.82 6.01 15.40
N GLN A 279 -13.17 7.07 14.89
CA GLN A 279 -12.33 7.95 15.70
C GLN A 279 -13.15 8.74 16.74
N GLU A 280 -14.37 9.18 16.40
CA GLU A 280 -15.29 9.81 17.35
C GLU A 280 -15.73 8.83 18.46
N ALA A 281 -16.06 7.58 18.09
CA ALA A 281 -16.41 6.55 19.05
C ALA A 281 -15.27 6.22 20.03
N ILE A 282 -14.02 6.20 19.55
CA ILE A 282 -12.83 6.04 20.41
C ILE A 282 -12.68 7.25 21.35
N ALA A 283 -12.88 8.46 20.85
CA ALA A 283 -12.79 9.68 21.66
C ALA A 283 -13.80 9.65 22.82
N ALA A 284 -15.01 9.13 22.58
CA ALA A 284 -16.09 9.01 23.55
C ALA A 284 -15.90 7.88 24.59
N ALA A 285 -15.04 6.89 24.32
CA ALA A 285 -14.70 5.85 25.29
C ALA A 285 -14.01 6.47 26.52
N PRO A 286 -14.20 5.98 27.76
CA PRO A 286 -13.51 6.54 28.92
C PRO A 286 -12.01 6.30 28.88
N ASP A 287 -11.25 7.27 29.40
CA ASP A 287 -9.82 7.10 29.62
C ASP A 287 -9.54 6.13 30.77
N ASN A 288 -8.48 5.34 30.62
CA ASN A 288 -7.94 4.41 31.61
C ASN A 288 -9.02 3.48 32.19
N ASN A 289 -9.94 3.01 31.34
CA ASN A 289 -11.02 2.12 31.76
C ASN A 289 -10.50 0.69 31.96
N SER A 290 -10.73 0.10 33.13
CA SER A 290 -10.45 -1.33 33.33
C SER A 290 -11.48 -2.22 32.63
N ASP A 291 -12.68 -1.71 32.37
CA ASP A 291 -13.74 -2.44 31.66
C ASP A 291 -13.62 -2.29 30.13
N ARG A 292 -14.19 -3.25 29.41
CA ARG A 292 -14.17 -3.27 27.95
C ARG A 292 -15.17 -2.28 27.35
N THR A 293 -14.70 -1.43 26.43
CA THR A 293 -15.57 -0.63 25.55
C THR A 293 -15.61 -1.28 24.18
N THR A 294 -16.79 -1.76 23.78
CA THR A 294 -17.03 -2.34 22.47
C THR A 294 -17.51 -1.27 21.50
N ILE A 295 -16.77 -1.05 20.42
CA ILE A 295 -17.19 -0.23 19.29
C ILE A 295 -17.72 -1.19 18.23
N ARG A 296 -19.05 -1.26 18.08
CA ARG A 296 -19.72 -2.05 17.05
C ARG A 296 -19.78 -1.23 15.77
N ILE A 297 -19.26 -1.76 14.66
CA ILE A 297 -19.08 -1.03 13.41
C ILE A 297 -19.95 -1.66 12.33
N ARG A 298 -21.01 -0.94 11.91
CA ARG A 298 -21.94 -1.39 10.87
C ARG A 298 -21.26 -1.50 9.49
N PRO A 299 -21.85 -2.24 8.53
CA PRO A 299 -21.33 -2.33 7.17
C PRO A 299 -21.04 -0.97 6.55
N GLY A 300 -19.91 -0.87 5.87
CA GLY A 300 -19.41 0.36 5.28
C GLY A 300 -17.89 0.40 5.15
N LYS A 301 -17.41 1.36 4.36
CA LYS A 301 -15.99 1.73 4.29
C LYS A 301 -15.76 2.98 5.12
N TYR A 302 -14.91 2.89 6.12
CA TYR A 302 -14.58 3.99 7.02
C TYR A 302 -13.16 4.47 6.72
N PHE A 303 -13.07 5.69 6.16
CA PHE A 303 -11.81 6.27 5.72
C PHE A 303 -11.14 7.13 6.79
N GLY A 304 -9.83 7.30 6.63
CA GLY A 304 -8.99 8.14 7.47
C GLY A 304 -8.13 7.34 8.44
N GLN A 305 -7.15 8.03 9.04
CA GLN A 305 -6.31 7.41 10.06
C GLN A 305 -7.10 7.24 11.37
N ILE A 306 -7.05 6.04 11.94
CA ILE A 306 -7.66 5.70 13.22
C ILE A 306 -6.55 5.41 14.23
N VAL A 307 -6.62 6.06 15.39
CA VAL A 307 -5.67 5.86 16.49
C VAL A 307 -6.43 5.45 17.74
N VAL A 308 -6.08 4.30 18.31
CA VAL A 308 -6.46 3.87 19.67
C VAL A 308 -5.31 4.27 20.61
N PRO A 309 -5.43 5.37 21.37
CA PRO A 309 -4.35 5.87 22.21
C PRO A 309 -4.03 4.94 23.39
N ARG A 310 -2.83 5.09 23.96
CA ARG A 310 -2.40 4.29 25.12
C ARG A 310 -3.33 4.41 26.33
N HIS A 311 -3.91 5.59 26.54
CA HIS A 311 -4.85 5.86 27.64
C HIS A 311 -6.27 5.34 27.37
N LYS A 312 -6.52 4.64 26.25
CA LYS A 312 -7.79 3.96 25.94
C LYS A 312 -7.57 2.43 25.88
N PRO A 313 -7.25 1.76 27.01
CA PRO A 313 -7.12 0.31 27.02
C PRO A 313 -8.48 -0.39 26.82
N ASN A 314 -8.45 -1.70 26.54
CA ASN A 314 -9.64 -2.57 26.46
C ASN A 314 -10.71 -2.12 25.46
N ILE A 315 -10.29 -1.55 24.33
CA ILE A 315 -11.19 -1.22 23.21
C ILE A 315 -11.38 -2.46 22.33
N SER A 316 -12.61 -2.76 21.93
CA SER A 316 -12.92 -3.76 20.91
C SER A 316 -13.49 -3.10 19.65
N PHE A 317 -13.07 -3.52 18.47
CA PHE A 317 -13.75 -3.23 17.19
C PHE A 317 -14.48 -4.48 16.71
N ILE A 318 -15.81 -4.44 16.67
CA ILE A 318 -16.63 -5.58 16.25
C ILE A 318 -17.40 -5.19 15.00
N GLY A 319 -17.00 -5.72 13.85
CA GLY A 319 -17.75 -5.57 12.60
C GLY A 319 -18.95 -6.52 12.53
N ASP A 320 -19.90 -6.21 11.64
CA ASP A 320 -21.00 -7.13 11.35
C ASP A 320 -20.52 -8.31 10.47
N HIS A 321 -19.60 -8.07 9.54
CA HIS A 321 -18.93 -9.10 8.73
C HIS A 321 -17.65 -8.53 8.08
N HIS A 322 -16.56 -9.32 8.00
CA HIS A 322 -15.27 -8.81 7.53
C HIS A 322 -15.30 -8.36 6.05
N LEU A 323 -16.14 -8.98 5.21
CA LEU A 323 -16.31 -8.56 3.80
C LEU A 323 -17.11 -7.27 3.59
N THR A 324 -17.89 -6.82 4.58
CA THR A 324 -18.78 -5.66 4.42
C THR A 324 -18.43 -4.49 5.33
N THR A 325 -17.60 -4.71 6.35
CA THR A 325 -17.12 -3.66 7.26
C THR A 325 -15.61 -3.52 7.13
N SER A 326 -15.14 -2.36 6.67
CA SER A 326 -13.70 -2.12 6.49
C SER A 326 -13.25 -0.75 7.01
N LEU A 327 -12.14 -0.76 7.76
CA LEU A 327 -11.35 0.42 8.09
C LEU A 327 -10.28 0.56 7.02
N THR A 328 -10.29 1.68 6.30
CA THR A 328 -9.51 1.82 5.07
C THR A 328 -8.71 3.12 5.03
N TYR A 329 -7.55 3.03 4.41
CA TYR A 329 -6.67 4.16 4.15
C TYR A 329 -6.03 3.99 2.77
N ALA A 330 -5.52 5.07 2.19
CA ALA A 330 -5.00 5.03 0.81
C ALA A 330 -3.63 5.71 0.65
N LEU A 331 -2.98 6.10 1.74
CA LEU A 331 -1.70 6.80 1.71
C LEU A 331 -0.54 5.90 2.16
N ASN A 332 0.63 6.13 1.58
CA ASN A 332 1.91 5.52 1.95
C ASN A 332 2.86 6.56 2.58
N VAL A 333 4.04 6.11 3.02
CA VAL A 333 5.02 6.98 3.71
C VAL A 333 5.64 8.08 2.86
N GLN A 334 5.51 8.02 1.52
CA GLN A 334 6.01 9.03 0.58
C GLN A 334 4.94 10.07 0.21
N ASP A 335 3.67 9.75 0.45
CA ASP A 335 2.57 10.68 0.21
C ASP A 335 2.61 11.85 1.22
N PRO A 336 2.04 13.02 0.86
CA PRO A 336 1.86 14.14 1.78
C PRO A 336 1.17 13.71 3.08
N ILE A 337 1.66 14.25 4.19
CA ILE A 337 1.16 13.94 5.53
C ILE A 337 -0.04 14.85 5.80
N PRO A 338 -1.25 14.30 6.05
CA PRO A 338 -2.40 15.13 6.42
C PRO A 338 -2.12 15.97 7.68
N PRO A 339 -2.70 17.18 7.83
CA PRO A 339 -2.41 18.08 8.94
C PRO A 339 -2.58 17.46 10.34
N ASN A 340 -3.57 16.56 10.49
CA ASN A 340 -3.90 15.92 11.78
C ASN A 340 -3.16 14.59 12.01
N VAL A 341 -2.21 14.22 11.15
CA VAL A 341 -1.43 12.99 11.25
C VAL A 341 -0.02 13.29 11.74
N LEU A 342 0.38 12.61 12.82
CA LEU A 342 1.76 12.72 13.32
C LEU A 342 2.73 12.12 12.30
N ARG A 343 3.86 12.79 12.06
CA ARG A 343 4.91 12.32 11.13
C ARG A 343 5.35 10.87 11.39
N GLY A 344 5.39 10.44 12.66
CA GLY A 344 5.74 9.07 13.04
C GLY A 344 4.68 8.00 12.73
N MET A 345 3.50 8.43 12.27
CA MET A 345 2.35 7.60 11.90
C MET A 345 1.97 7.80 10.41
N ASN A 346 2.80 8.44 9.59
CA ASN A 346 2.52 8.61 8.17
C ASN A 346 2.34 7.25 7.47
N GLY A 347 1.39 7.17 6.54
CA GLY A 347 1.12 5.96 5.76
C GLY A 347 0.53 4.79 6.54
N ILE A 348 -0.05 5.04 7.73
CA ILE A 348 -0.66 3.99 8.57
C ILE A 348 -2.17 4.23 8.68
N GLY A 349 -2.98 3.25 8.29
CA GLY A 349 -4.43 3.31 8.43
C GLY A 349 -4.87 3.26 9.90
N VAL A 350 -4.57 2.16 10.60
CA VAL A 350 -4.94 1.99 12.01
C VAL A 350 -3.71 1.83 12.91
N VAL A 351 -3.65 2.62 13.99
CA VAL A 351 -2.60 2.58 15.01
C VAL A 351 -3.20 2.23 16.37
N VAL A 352 -2.83 1.08 16.93
CA VAL A 352 -3.28 0.63 18.25
C VAL A 352 -2.13 0.72 19.25
N LEU A 353 -2.24 1.64 20.20
CA LEU A 353 -1.28 1.86 21.28
C LEU A 353 -1.78 1.38 22.65
N GLY A 354 -3.10 1.21 22.81
CA GLY A 354 -3.73 0.75 24.04
C GLY A 354 -3.66 -0.77 24.19
N ASP A 355 -3.50 -1.24 25.43
CA ASP A 355 -3.42 -2.67 25.76
C ASP A 355 -4.83 -3.31 25.78
N GLY A 356 -4.90 -4.63 25.59
CA GLY A 356 -6.15 -5.39 25.65
C GLY A 356 -7.10 -5.16 24.47
N PHE A 357 -6.57 -4.63 23.36
CA PHE A 357 -7.33 -4.37 22.14
C PHE A 357 -7.89 -5.66 21.54
N ARG A 358 -9.13 -5.61 21.05
CA ARG A 358 -9.72 -6.73 20.31
C ARG A 358 -10.30 -6.27 18.98
N ALA A 359 -10.22 -7.12 17.95
CA ALA A 359 -10.98 -6.92 16.72
C ALA A 359 -11.60 -8.23 16.23
N GLU A 360 -12.84 -8.15 15.73
CA GLU A 360 -13.55 -9.31 15.19
C GLU A 360 -14.40 -8.92 13.97
N ASN A 361 -14.49 -9.81 12.98
CA ASN A 361 -15.37 -9.71 11.81
C ASN A 361 -15.20 -8.38 11.04
N ILE A 362 -13.96 -7.91 10.86
CA ILE A 362 -13.68 -6.61 10.26
C ILE A 362 -12.43 -6.64 9.36
N THR A 363 -12.43 -5.83 8.31
CA THR A 363 -11.25 -5.63 7.44
C THR A 363 -10.46 -4.39 7.88
N PHE A 364 -9.14 -4.52 8.01
CA PHE A 364 -8.18 -3.43 8.02
C PHE A 364 -7.49 -3.39 6.65
N SER A 365 -7.49 -2.24 5.96
CA SER A 365 -6.94 -2.16 4.61
C SER A 365 -6.16 -0.88 4.35
N ASN A 366 -5.11 -0.99 3.52
CA ASN A 366 -4.47 0.15 2.90
C ASN A 366 -4.38 -0.04 1.38
N THR A 367 -5.09 0.82 0.63
CA THR A 367 -5.26 0.71 -0.83
C THR A 367 -4.20 1.47 -1.63
N SER A 368 -3.15 1.99 -0.98
CA SER A 368 -2.13 2.82 -1.64
C SER A 368 -1.53 2.14 -2.88
N GLY A 369 -1.06 0.89 -2.77
CA GLY A 369 -0.50 0.14 -3.91
C GLY A 369 0.93 -0.37 -3.66
N ASP A 370 1.58 -0.91 -4.70
CA ASP A 370 2.94 -1.46 -4.65
C ASP A 370 4.03 -0.41 -4.97
N HIS A 371 3.92 0.80 -4.43
CA HIS A 371 4.90 1.89 -4.66
C HIS A 371 5.45 2.51 -3.38
N GLY A 372 5.13 1.96 -2.22
CA GLY A 372 5.71 2.40 -0.96
C GLY A 372 5.15 1.65 0.24
N GLN A 373 5.79 1.83 1.40
CA GLN A 373 5.30 1.29 2.66
C GLN A 373 3.94 1.90 3.00
N ALA A 374 2.93 1.05 3.16
CA ALA A 374 1.56 1.47 3.39
C ALA A 374 0.86 0.47 4.33
N LEU A 375 0.83 0.81 5.62
CA LEU A 375 0.35 -0.09 6.66
C LEU A 375 -1.17 -0.05 6.72
N ALA A 376 -1.80 -1.21 6.81
CA ALA A 376 -3.20 -1.35 7.19
C ALA A 376 -3.36 -1.24 8.72
N LEU A 377 -2.50 -1.96 9.46
CA LEU A 377 -2.57 -2.03 10.92
C LEU A 377 -1.19 -2.00 11.57
N ARG A 378 -1.04 -1.19 12.61
CA ARG A 378 0.07 -1.21 13.56
C ARG A 378 -0.44 -1.53 14.96
N LEU A 379 0.09 -2.60 15.55
CA LEU A 379 -0.14 -2.98 16.94
C LEU A 379 1.11 -2.70 17.78
N GLN A 380 0.93 -2.01 18.91
CA GLN A 380 2.00 -1.71 19.87
C GLN A 380 1.56 -1.83 21.34
N GLY A 381 0.26 -1.92 21.61
CA GLY A 381 -0.26 -2.28 22.93
C GLY A 381 -0.14 -3.78 23.18
N ASP A 382 -0.03 -4.19 24.44
CA ASP A 382 0.06 -5.60 24.83
C ASP A 382 -1.31 -6.29 24.82
N ARG A 383 -1.32 -7.62 24.68
CA ARG A 383 -2.52 -8.46 24.70
C ARG A 383 -3.59 -8.10 23.65
N ALA A 384 -3.17 -7.92 22.40
CA ALA A 384 -4.12 -7.69 21.31
C ALA A 384 -4.65 -9.02 20.74
N VAL A 385 -5.97 -9.12 20.50
CA VAL A 385 -6.60 -10.31 19.88
C VAL A 385 -7.36 -9.90 18.62
N LEU A 386 -7.09 -10.57 17.49
CA LEU A 386 -7.80 -10.39 16.23
C LEU A 386 -8.37 -11.73 15.79
N ARG A 387 -9.67 -11.78 15.48
CA ARG A 387 -10.38 -12.99 15.04
C ARG A 387 -11.20 -12.72 13.78
N ASP A 388 -11.15 -13.62 12.81
CA ASP A 388 -11.91 -13.48 11.55
C ASP A 388 -11.77 -12.07 10.92
N CYS A 389 -10.52 -11.59 10.87
CA CYS A 389 -10.20 -10.28 10.31
C CYS A 389 -9.44 -10.42 8.99
N ASN A 390 -9.68 -9.50 8.07
CA ASN A 390 -8.84 -9.32 6.90
C ASN A 390 -7.84 -8.19 7.15
N LEU A 391 -6.58 -8.41 6.80
CA LEU A 391 -5.54 -7.39 6.80
C LEU A 391 -4.98 -7.29 5.38
N LEU A 392 -5.36 -6.22 4.67
CA LEU A 392 -5.15 -6.10 3.24
C LEU A 392 -4.17 -4.95 2.91
N GLY A 393 -3.12 -5.24 2.15
CA GLY A 393 -2.12 -4.25 1.80
C GLY A 393 -1.09 -4.72 0.78
N TRP A 394 0.02 -4.02 0.66
CA TRP A 394 1.13 -4.36 -0.23
C TRP A 394 2.43 -4.49 0.55
N GLN A 395 3.21 -3.42 0.62
CA GLN A 395 4.39 -3.37 1.46
C GLN A 395 4.00 -2.95 2.88
N ASP A 396 4.53 -3.68 3.87
CA ASP A 396 4.36 -3.38 5.30
C ASP A 396 2.89 -3.50 5.83
N THR A 397 2.04 -4.37 5.26
CA THR A 397 0.59 -4.47 5.63
C THR A 397 0.32 -4.45 7.14
N LEU A 398 0.99 -5.32 7.91
CA LEU A 398 0.85 -5.47 9.36
C LEU A 398 2.19 -5.19 10.06
N ARG A 399 2.16 -4.23 10.98
CA ARG A 399 3.24 -4.00 11.94
C ARG A 399 2.89 -4.50 13.34
N SER A 400 3.33 -5.70 13.68
CA SER A 400 3.30 -6.24 15.05
C SER A 400 4.54 -5.71 15.81
N GLN A 401 4.45 -4.50 16.36
CA GLN A 401 5.62 -3.75 16.78
C GLN A 401 6.15 -4.13 18.18
N ALA A 402 5.29 -4.26 19.17
CA ALA A 402 5.66 -4.52 20.56
C ALA A 402 4.47 -5.13 21.30
N GLY A 403 4.74 -5.85 22.40
CA GLY A 403 3.71 -6.59 23.12
C GLY A 403 3.41 -7.95 22.50
N ARG A 404 2.36 -8.59 23.00
CA ARG A 404 1.91 -9.94 22.65
C ARG A 404 0.60 -9.85 21.87
N HIS A 405 0.56 -10.44 20.69
CA HIS A 405 -0.59 -10.38 19.79
C HIS A 405 -1.02 -11.76 19.34
N TYR A 406 -2.33 -11.99 19.28
CA TYR A 406 -2.93 -13.23 18.83
C TYR A 406 -3.86 -12.97 17.65
N PHE A 407 -3.60 -13.65 16.53
CA PHE A 407 -4.41 -13.60 15.32
C PHE A 407 -4.96 -15.00 15.08
N ARG A 408 -6.28 -15.13 14.94
CA ARG A 408 -6.93 -16.41 14.73
C ARG A 408 -7.90 -16.34 13.55
N ASP A 409 -7.82 -17.31 12.66
CA ASP A 409 -8.70 -17.42 11.50
C ASP A 409 -8.71 -16.14 10.63
N CYS A 410 -7.60 -15.41 10.58
CA CYS A 410 -7.46 -14.17 9.81
C CYS A 410 -6.94 -14.44 8.39
N TYR A 411 -7.29 -13.56 7.46
CA TYR A 411 -6.67 -13.47 6.14
C TYR A 411 -5.71 -12.27 6.10
N ILE A 412 -4.46 -12.48 5.72
CA ILE A 412 -3.43 -11.43 5.66
C ILE A 412 -2.76 -11.47 4.30
N ASP A 413 -2.78 -10.37 3.56
CA ASP A 413 -2.12 -10.26 2.27
C ASP A 413 -1.09 -9.14 2.16
N GLY A 414 -0.15 -9.32 1.25
CA GLY A 414 0.86 -8.32 0.92
C GLY A 414 1.98 -8.89 0.07
N ARG A 415 3.05 -8.10 -0.08
CA ARG A 415 4.19 -8.43 -0.97
C ARG A 415 5.51 -8.35 -0.23
N VAL A 416 5.97 -7.14 0.08
CA VAL A 416 7.28 -6.92 0.72
C VAL A 416 7.06 -6.70 2.21
N ASP A 417 7.71 -7.52 3.03
CA ASP A 417 7.77 -7.37 4.50
C ASP A 417 6.39 -7.20 5.15
N PHE A 418 5.36 -7.87 4.59
CA PHE A 418 3.99 -7.50 4.90
C PHE A 418 3.52 -7.90 6.30
N ILE A 419 4.30 -8.73 7.01
CA ILE A 419 4.22 -8.93 8.46
C ILE A 419 5.58 -8.59 9.08
N TYR A 420 5.68 -7.46 9.77
CA TYR A 420 6.96 -6.98 10.31
C TYR A 420 6.87 -6.38 11.71
N GLY A 421 8.01 -6.21 12.36
CA GLY A 421 8.12 -5.60 13.70
C GLY A 421 8.81 -6.49 14.73
N ALA A 422 8.75 -6.08 16.00
CA ALA A 422 9.51 -6.68 17.09
C ALA A 422 8.66 -7.45 18.13
N GLY A 423 7.33 -7.43 18.01
CA GLY A 423 6.42 -8.04 18.99
C GLY A 423 6.48 -9.58 18.99
N THR A 424 5.89 -10.19 20.02
CA THR A 424 5.58 -11.63 20.02
C THR A 424 4.20 -11.80 19.42
N ALA A 425 4.08 -12.49 18.29
CA ALA A 425 2.79 -12.70 17.66
C ALA A 425 2.58 -14.16 17.27
N VAL A 426 1.39 -14.68 17.59
CA VAL A 426 0.93 -15.99 17.11
C VAL A 426 -0.16 -15.77 16.07
N PHE A 427 0.01 -16.40 14.92
CA PHE A 427 -0.99 -16.54 13.87
C PHE A 427 -1.46 -17.99 13.88
N ASP A 428 -2.73 -18.22 14.20
CA ASP A 428 -3.33 -19.55 14.38
C ASP A 428 -4.45 -19.78 13.36
N GLY A 429 -4.29 -20.80 12.51
CA GLY A 429 -5.28 -21.11 11.47
C GLY A 429 -5.45 -20.03 10.38
N CYS A 430 -4.54 -19.06 10.30
CA CYS A 430 -4.65 -17.95 9.35
C CYS A 430 -4.34 -18.36 7.90
N ILE A 431 -4.91 -17.62 6.95
CA ILE A 431 -4.46 -17.63 5.55
C ILE A 431 -3.50 -16.46 5.35
N VAL A 432 -2.29 -16.78 4.88
CA VAL A 432 -1.24 -15.80 4.58
C VAL A 432 -1.02 -15.82 3.06
N HIS A 433 -1.42 -14.74 2.39
CA HIS A 433 -1.41 -14.65 0.93
C HIS A 433 -0.31 -13.73 0.42
N SER A 434 0.72 -14.30 -0.17
CA SER A 434 1.76 -13.55 -0.86
C SER A 434 1.25 -13.12 -2.23
N LYS A 435 1.30 -11.82 -2.51
CA LYS A 435 1.07 -11.30 -3.86
C LYS A 435 2.29 -11.63 -4.73
N ASN A 436 2.59 -10.78 -5.71
CA ASN A 436 3.70 -10.93 -6.65
C ASN A 436 5.11 -10.86 -6.02
N GLY A 437 5.59 -11.97 -5.45
CA GLY A 437 6.91 -12.14 -4.83
C GLY A 437 7.05 -11.46 -3.46
N GLY A 438 8.30 -11.15 -3.09
CA GLY A 438 8.62 -10.43 -1.85
C GLY A 438 8.91 -11.34 -0.64
N TYR A 439 8.49 -10.90 0.55
CA TYR A 439 8.86 -11.50 1.83
C TYR A 439 7.65 -11.48 2.76
N ILE A 440 7.24 -12.66 3.24
CA ILE A 440 6.11 -12.76 4.19
C ILE A 440 6.43 -12.04 5.49
N THR A 441 7.62 -12.31 6.05
CA THR A 441 8.03 -11.74 7.33
C THR A 441 9.29 -10.88 7.27
N ALA A 442 9.30 -9.80 8.05
CA ALA A 442 10.50 -9.04 8.39
C ALA A 442 10.57 -8.78 9.90
N ALA A 443 10.94 -9.82 10.66
CA ALA A 443 11.03 -9.74 12.11
C ALA A 443 12.24 -8.93 12.57
N SER A 444 12.06 -8.20 13.67
CA SER A 444 13.11 -7.49 14.41
C SER A 444 13.07 -7.84 15.89
N THR A 445 12.82 -9.11 16.19
CA THR A 445 12.74 -9.64 17.56
C THR A 445 14.01 -9.33 18.36
N PRO A 446 13.88 -8.75 19.57
CA PRO A 446 15.03 -8.52 20.45
C PRO A 446 15.66 -9.84 20.92
N GLU A 447 16.96 -9.81 21.24
CA GLU A 447 17.73 -10.97 21.73
C GLU A 447 17.10 -11.64 22.97
N ASN A 448 16.59 -10.82 23.91
CA ASN A 448 16.01 -11.28 25.16
C ASN A 448 14.57 -11.80 25.03
N GLN A 449 13.97 -11.76 23.84
CA GLN A 449 12.61 -12.22 23.62
C GLN A 449 12.63 -13.65 23.04
N PRO A 450 12.13 -14.67 23.76
CA PRO A 450 12.28 -16.07 23.34
C PRO A 450 11.51 -16.39 22.06
N PHE A 451 10.42 -15.68 21.77
CA PHE A 451 9.59 -15.89 20.58
C PHE A 451 9.40 -14.59 19.82
N GLY A 452 9.38 -14.65 18.48
CA GLY A 452 8.99 -13.54 17.62
C GLY A 452 7.64 -13.82 16.99
N PHE A 453 7.63 -14.04 15.67
CA PHE A 453 6.41 -14.42 14.95
C PHE A 453 6.31 -15.94 14.84
N VAL A 454 5.17 -16.49 15.24
CA VAL A 454 4.89 -17.92 15.18
C VAL A 454 3.61 -18.15 14.39
N PHE A 455 3.68 -18.97 13.36
CA PHE A 455 2.55 -19.37 12.54
C PHE A 455 2.23 -20.83 12.87
N LEU A 456 1.02 -21.08 13.37
CA LEU A 456 0.51 -22.38 13.77
C LEU A 456 -0.63 -22.76 12.81
N ASP A 457 -0.50 -23.91 12.15
CA ASP A 457 -1.58 -24.51 11.34
C ASP A 457 -2.13 -23.57 10.22
N CYS A 458 -1.33 -22.57 9.83
CA CYS A 458 -1.68 -21.61 8.77
C CYS A 458 -1.59 -22.21 7.37
N ARG A 459 -2.29 -21.59 6.42
CA ARG A 459 -2.14 -21.85 4.99
C ARG A 459 -1.43 -20.69 4.30
N LEU A 460 -0.28 -20.97 3.68
CA LEU A 460 0.45 -20.02 2.87
C LEU A 460 0.05 -20.22 1.40
N THR A 461 -0.44 -19.15 0.78
CA THR A 461 -0.87 -19.10 -0.63
C THR A 461 -0.23 -17.92 -1.33
N GLY A 462 -0.23 -17.91 -2.67
CA GLY A 462 0.19 -16.73 -3.39
C GLY A 462 0.02 -16.81 -4.90
N ASP A 463 0.22 -15.67 -5.56
CA ASP A 463 0.15 -15.50 -7.01
C ASP A 463 1.38 -14.75 -7.57
N GLY A 464 1.62 -14.88 -8.88
CA GLY A 464 2.77 -14.25 -9.54
C GLY A 464 4.12 -14.86 -9.12
N ASP A 465 5.11 -13.99 -8.90
CA ASP A 465 6.47 -14.39 -8.55
C ASP A 465 6.58 -15.08 -7.18
N LYS A 466 7.56 -15.96 -7.04
CA LYS A 466 7.81 -16.68 -5.78
C LYS A 466 8.31 -15.78 -4.66
N ALA A 467 7.74 -15.96 -3.46
CA ALA A 467 8.06 -15.22 -2.25
C ALA A 467 9.00 -16.00 -1.30
N TYR A 468 9.68 -15.28 -0.41
CA TYR A 468 10.38 -15.85 0.73
C TYR A 468 9.47 -15.88 1.97
N LEU A 469 9.66 -16.87 2.84
CA LEU A 469 9.09 -16.95 4.19
C LEU A 469 9.47 -15.73 5.03
N GLY A 470 10.66 -15.17 4.82
CA GLY A 470 11.05 -13.91 5.43
C GLY A 470 12.51 -13.55 5.36
N ARG A 471 12.84 -12.44 6.03
CA ARG A 471 14.20 -11.91 6.16
C ARG A 471 14.42 -11.19 7.49
N PRO A 472 15.61 -11.28 8.12
CA PRO A 472 15.86 -10.69 9.42
C PRO A 472 16.09 -9.19 9.28
N TRP A 473 15.10 -8.37 9.65
CA TRP A 473 15.25 -6.90 9.63
C TRP A 473 16.32 -6.44 10.64
N ARG A 474 16.47 -7.18 11.74
CA ARG A 474 17.51 -7.00 12.76
C ARG A 474 18.14 -8.35 13.15
N PRO A 475 19.34 -8.36 13.76
CA PRO A 475 19.88 -9.54 14.43
C PRO A 475 18.88 -10.13 15.44
N PHE A 476 18.98 -11.43 15.73
CA PHE A 476 18.11 -12.19 16.65
C PHE A 476 16.63 -12.30 16.26
N ALA A 477 16.25 -11.78 15.09
CA ALA A 477 14.92 -11.95 14.51
C ALA A 477 14.47 -13.42 14.59
N ALA A 478 13.25 -13.64 15.04
CA ALA A 478 12.73 -14.99 15.26
C ALA A 478 11.40 -15.19 14.53
N VAL A 479 11.34 -16.23 13.72
CA VAL A 479 10.15 -16.62 12.97
C VAL A 479 10.06 -18.15 12.97
N ALA A 480 8.88 -18.70 13.27
CA ALA A 480 8.63 -20.14 13.19
C ALA A 480 7.34 -20.43 12.42
N PHE A 481 7.40 -21.34 11.44
CA PHE A 481 6.23 -21.92 10.78
C PHE A 481 6.05 -23.36 11.26
N ILE A 482 4.88 -23.69 11.80
CA ILE A 482 4.63 -24.95 12.50
C ILE A 482 3.32 -25.54 11.99
N ARG A 483 3.41 -26.74 11.39
CA ARG A 483 2.29 -27.44 10.74
C ARG A 483 1.56 -26.63 9.66
N CYS A 484 2.24 -25.64 9.10
CA CYS A 484 1.66 -24.83 8.03
C CYS A 484 1.64 -25.59 6.69
N GLN A 485 0.59 -25.39 5.90
CA GLN A 485 0.53 -25.83 4.51
C GLN A 485 1.11 -24.74 3.60
N MET A 486 2.15 -25.06 2.84
CA MET A 486 2.87 -24.12 1.98
C MET A 486 2.64 -24.40 0.49
N GLY A 487 2.04 -23.45 -0.22
CA GLY A 487 1.91 -23.48 -1.68
C GLY A 487 3.26 -23.39 -2.41
N ASP A 488 3.27 -23.67 -3.72
CA ASP A 488 4.46 -23.74 -4.57
C ASP A 488 5.11 -22.37 -4.89
N HIS A 489 4.40 -21.29 -4.56
CA HIS A 489 4.87 -19.91 -4.56
C HIS A 489 6.02 -19.65 -3.57
N ILE A 490 6.30 -20.54 -2.61
CA ILE A 490 7.46 -20.38 -1.71
C ILE A 490 8.76 -20.76 -2.44
N ARG A 491 9.77 -19.88 -2.35
CA ARG A 491 11.10 -20.12 -2.90
C ARG A 491 11.79 -21.33 -2.24
N PRO A 492 12.55 -22.17 -2.99
CA PRO A 492 13.29 -23.29 -2.42
C PRO A 492 14.21 -22.89 -1.25
N GLU A 493 14.88 -21.74 -1.37
CA GLU A 493 15.75 -21.16 -0.34
C GLU A 493 15.01 -20.87 0.98
N GLY A 494 13.70 -20.64 0.89
CA GLY A 494 12.81 -20.32 2.00
C GLY A 494 13.02 -18.91 2.56
N TRP A 495 14.26 -18.55 2.88
CA TRP A 495 14.60 -17.33 3.63
C TRP A 495 15.67 -16.52 2.92
N HIS A 496 15.66 -15.20 3.15
CA HIS A 496 16.67 -14.28 2.64
C HIS A 496 17.37 -13.57 3.81
N ASN A 497 18.69 -13.37 3.74
CA ASN A 497 19.49 -12.85 4.86
C ASN A 497 19.49 -11.31 4.99
N TRP A 498 18.52 -10.61 4.37
CA TRP A 498 18.50 -9.14 4.28
C TRP A 498 19.70 -8.51 3.53
N GLY A 499 20.50 -9.31 2.81
CA GLY A 499 21.80 -8.86 2.25
C GLY A 499 22.87 -8.68 3.33
N LYS A 500 22.72 -9.32 4.50
CA LYS A 500 23.62 -9.24 5.65
C LYS A 500 23.93 -10.62 6.21
N VAL A 501 25.07 -11.18 5.81
CA VAL A 501 25.54 -12.50 6.27
C VAL A 501 25.66 -12.58 7.79
N GLU A 502 26.00 -11.47 8.47
CA GLU A 502 26.08 -11.44 9.95
C GLU A 502 24.76 -11.76 10.64
N ASN A 503 23.61 -11.48 10.00
CA ASN A 503 22.30 -11.82 10.58
C ASN A 503 22.08 -13.34 10.62
N GLU A 504 22.72 -14.11 9.75
CA GLU A 504 22.57 -15.58 9.68
C GLU A 504 23.06 -16.26 10.96
N LYS A 505 24.02 -15.64 11.66
CA LYS A 505 24.59 -16.17 12.92
C LYS A 505 23.62 -16.11 14.10
N THR A 506 22.64 -15.21 14.04
CA THR A 506 21.77 -14.88 15.18
C THR A 506 20.28 -15.06 14.89
N ALA A 507 19.87 -15.04 13.61
CA ALA A 507 18.48 -15.25 13.23
C ALA A 507 17.99 -16.63 13.67
N ARG A 508 16.77 -16.68 14.21
CA ARG A 508 16.12 -17.90 14.73
C ARG A 508 14.93 -18.25 13.86
N TYR A 509 15.23 -18.71 12.65
CA TYR A 509 14.23 -19.00 11.61
C TYR A 509 14.03 -20.50 11.51
N ALA A 510 12.79 -20.94 11.70
CA ALA A 510 12.50 -22.35 11.86
C ALA A 510 11.21 -22.80 11.16
N GLU A 511 11.20 -24.07 10.75
CA GLU A 511 10.04 -24.79 10.25
C GLU A 511 9.84 -26.08 11.07
N TYR A 512 8.59 -26.55 11.20
CA TYR A 512 8.29 -27.85 11.83
C TYR A 512 7.05 -28.48 11.20
N GLN A 513 7.21 -29.67 10.64
CA GLN A 513 6.11 -30.45 10.04
C GLN A 513 5.23 -29.65 9.06
N CYS A 514 5.82 -28.71 8.33
CA CYS A 514 5.15 -28.01 7.26
C CYS A 514 4.93 -28.97 6.07
N THR A 515 3.83 -28.80 5.35
CA THR A 515 3.43 -29.68 4.25
C THR A 515 3.14 -28.88 2.97
N GLY A 516 2.95 -29.57 1.85
CA GLY A 516 2.68 -28.94 0.56
C GLY A 516 3.94 -28.66 -0.28
N PRO A 517 3.77 -28.26 -1.55
CA PRO A 517 4.87 -28.14 -2.49
C PRO A 517 5.94 -27.10 -2.09
N GLY A 518 5.56 -26.06 -1.34
CA GLY A 518 6.51 -25.05 -0.83
C GLY A 518 7.32 -25.48 0.40
N ALA A 519 6.95 -26.59 1.04
CA ALA A 519 7.55 -27.04 2.30
C ALA A 519 8.79 -27.92 2.10
N ASN A 520 9.20 -28.21 0.85
CA ASN A 520 10.41 -28.99 0.60
C ASN A 520 11.66 -28.25 1.11
N ARG A 521 12.29 -28.82 2.13
CA ARG A 521 13.45 -28.20 2.80
C ARG A 521 14.80 -28.47 2.14
N ALA A 522 14.87 -29.32 1.10
CA ALA A 522 16.14 -29.70 0.47
C ALA A 522 16.94 -28.51 -0.10
N GLY A 523 16.24 -27.43 -0.51
CA GLY A 523 16.86 -26.21 -1.03
C GLY A 523 17.01 -25.08 -0.01
N ARG A 524 16.66 -25.29 1.26
CA ARG A 524 16.66 -24.22 2.27
C ARG A 524 18.07 -23.72 2.55
N VAL A 525 18.15 -22.43 2.86
CA VAL A 525 19.40 -21.84 3.34
C VAL A 525 19.91 -22.55 4.60
N PRO A 526 21.23 -22.77 4.73
CA PRO A 526 21.81 -23.65 5.75
C PRO A 526 21.69 -23.10 7.18
N TRP A 527 21.46 -21.80 7.35
CA TRP A 527 21.27 -21.16 8.65
C TRP A 527 19.82 -21.23 9.16
N SER A 528 18.88 -21.68 8.33
CA SER A 528 17.51 -21.98 8.78
C SER A 528 17.45 -23.35 9.45
N ARG A 529 16.50 -23.54 10.37
CA ARG A 529 16.39 -24.76 11.18
C ARG A 529 15.09 -25.51 10.90
N GLU A 530 15.14 -26.82 11.08
CA GLU A 530 13.94 -27.61 11.36
C GLU A 530 13.95 -27.96 12.83
N LEU A 531 12.83 -27.69 13.50
CA LEU A 531 12.71 -27.97 14.92
C LEU A 531 12.64 -29.49 15.12
N ARG A 532 13.20 -29.96 16.22
CA ARG A 532 12.92 -31.32 16.71
C ARG A 532 11.60 -31.34 17.46
N ASP A 533 10.97 -32.50 17.58
CA ASP A 533 9.72 -32.69 18.33
C ASP A 533 9.79 -32.11 19.75
N SER A 534 10.92 -32.25 20.45
CA SER A 534 11.13 -31.70 21.80
C SER A 534 11.12 -30.17 21.83
N GLU A 535 11.61 -29.53 20.77
CA GLU A 535 11.62 -28.06 20.64
C GLU A 535 10.23 -27.58 20.23
N ALA A 536 9.59 -28.26 19.28
CA ALA A 536 8.24 -27.93 18.81
C ALA A 536 7.18 -28.00 19.93
N LYS A 537 7.35 -28.87 20.94
CA LYS A 537 6.50 -28.91 22.14
C LYS A 537 6.47 -27.60 22.94
N GLN A 538 7.47 -26.74 22.78
CA GLN A 538 7.49 -25.41 23.43
C GLN A 538 6.64 -24.37 22.69
N TYR A 539 6.24 -24.64 21.44
CA TYR A 539 5.46 -23.69 20.65
C TYR A 539 3.96 -23.88 20.84
N THR A 540 3.50 -23.71 22.08
CA THR A 540 2.08 -23.62 22.42
C THR A 540 1.68 -22.16 22.61
N ILE A 541 0.42 -21.83 22.32
CA ILE A 541 -0.10 -20.46 22.46
C ILE A 541 0.18 -19.90 23.86
N ARG A 542 -0.12 -20.69 24.90
CA ARG A 542 0.11 -20.32 26.30
C ARG A 542 1.59 -20.13 26.64
N ASN A 543 2.50 -20.95 26.12
CA ASN A 543 3.93 -20.74 26.40
C ASN A 543 4.48 -19.50 25.66
N ILE A 544 4.03 -19.27 24.43
CA ILE A 544 4.49 -18.15 23.60
C ILE A 544 3.97 -16.81 24.13
N LEU A 545 2.68 -16.75 24.47
CA LEU A 545 1.98 -15.52 24.83
C LEU A 545 1.72 -15.38 26.33
N GLY A 546 1.97 -16.41 27.15
CA GLY A 546 1.69 -16.38 28.59
C GLY A 546 2.40 -15.25 29.32
N GLY A 547 3.68 -15.01 29.01
CA GLY A 547 4.46 -13.97 29.70
C GLY A 547 4.47 -14.14 31.22
N ALA A 548 4.61 -13.04 31.97
CA ALA A 548 4.63 -13.08 33.43
C ALA A 548 3.23 -13.15 34.07
N ASP A 549 2.18 -12.86 33.30
CA ASP A 549 0.78 -12.83 33.72
C ASP A 549 -0.01 -14.08 33.26
N ASP A 550 0.66 -15.09 32.70
CA ASP A 550 0.07 -16.34 32.17
C ASP A 550 -1.13 -16.09 31.24
N TRP A 551 -1.01 -15.06 30.40
CA TRP A 551 -2.06 -14.65 29.47
C TRP A 551 -2.43 -15.77 28.49
N ASP A 552 -3.71 -16.16 28.50
CA ASP A 552 -4.29 -17.12 27.55
C ASP A 552 -5.31 -16.42 26.63
N PRO A 553 -4.93 -16.07 25.39
CA PRO A 553 -5.83 -15.42 24.44
C PRO A 553 -6.89 -16.35 23.84
N THR A 554 -6.80 -17.67 24.06
CA THR A 554 -7.77 -18.64 23.55
C THR A 554 -9.04 -18.69 24.40
N ALA A 555 -8.95 -18.24 25.66
CA ALA A 555 -10.07 -18.11 26.58
C ALA A 555 -10.82 -16.77 26.46
N GLU A 556 -10.31 -15.83 25.65
CA GLU A 556 -10.82 -14.46 25.56
C GLU A 556 -12.04 -14.24 24.68
#